data_AF-A0A3E0WY92-F1
#
_entry.id   AF-A0A3E0WY92-F1
#
_cell.length_a   1.000
_cell.length_b   1.000
_cell.length_c   1.000
_cell.angle_alpha   90.00
_cell.angle_beta   90.00
_cell.angle_gamma   90.00
#
_symmetry.space_group_name_H-M   'P 1'
#
loop_
_entity.id
_entity.type
_entity.pdbx_description
1 polymer ?
#
loop_
_entity_poly.entity_id
_entity_poly.type
_entity_poly.pdbx_seq_one_letter_code
_entity_poly.pdbx_strand_id
1 'polypeptide(L)'
;MSEQPLLNVSDDSLGKVEIAPEVIEVITGLAASEIDGLYAMRGNFASGVAERFGKKAHSKGVKVELTENGIVIDLYVILQFGVSIPHVAQLLQTNIRQTLKNMTALEIDEINVHVVGIQMDSPEEATGKTNS
;
A
#
# COMPACT_ATOMS: atom_id res chain seq x y z
N MET A 1 23.52 5.05 -16.29
CA MET A 1 22.06 4.93 -16.16
C MET A 1 21.74 3.51 -16.57
N SER A 2 21.39 2.67 -15.61
CA SER A 2 21.14 1.25 -15.84
C SER A 2 19.68 1.09 -16.27
N GLU A 3 19.46 0.59 -17.48
CA GLU A 3 18.14 0.26 -17.99
C GLU A 3 17.63 -0.96 -17.21
N GLN A 4 16.52 -0.80 -16.47
CA GLN A 4 15.88 -1.91 -15.76
C GLN A 4 15.02 -2.72 -16.74
N PRO A 5 15.02 -4.06 -16.66
CA PRO A 5 14.32 -4.89 -17.63
C PRO A 5 12.80 -4.90 -17.34
N LEU A 6 12.02 -4.69 -18.40
CA LEU A 6 10.54 -4.75 -18.36
C LEU A 6 10.08 -6.16 -18.74
N LEU A 7 9.12 -6.72 -17.99
CA LEU A 7 8.54 -8.04 -18.25
C LEU A 7 7.45 -7.97 -19.34
N ASN A 8 7.46 -8.95 -20.24
CA ASN A 8 6.53 -9.08 -21.36
C ASN A 8 5.52 -10.20 -21.08
N VAL A 9 4.23 -9.94 -21.24
CA VAL A 9 3.13 -10.83 -20.81
C VAL A 9 2.05 -10.99 -21.90
N SER A 10 2.37 -10.95 -23.20
CA SER A 10 1.32 -11.02 -24.24
C SER A 10 1.75 -11.68 -25.56
N ASP A 11 0.75 -12.27 -26.24
CA ASP A 11 0.79 -12.91 -27.56
C ASP A 11 0.85 -11.83 -28.69
N ASP A 12 1.70 -12.02 -29.69
CA ASP A 12 2.33 -10.98 -30.55
C ASP A 12 1.38 -10.17 -31.48
N SER A 13 0.05 -10.30 -31.39
CA SER A 13 -0.92 -9.62 -32.28
C SER A 13 -1.71 -8.46 -31.65
N LEU A 14 -1.66 -8.28 -30.32
CA LEU A 14 -2.47 -7.29 -29.59
C LEU A 14 -1.66 -6.11 -29.02
N GLY A 15 -0.35 -6.08 -29.25
CA GLY A 15 0.55 -5.06 -28.69
C GLY A 15 1.04 -5.39 -27.28
N LYS A 16 1.65 -4.41 -26.60
CA LYS A 16 2.29 -4.56 -25.29
C LYS A 16 1.49 -3.83 -24.20
N VAL A 17 1.25 -4.50 -23.08
CA VAL A 17 0.69 -3.90 -21.86
C VAL A 17 1.80 -3.76 -20.83
N GLU A 18 1.98 -2.57 -20.28
CA GLU A 18 2.96 -2.28 -19.23
C GLU A 18 2.25 -1.63 -18.05
N ILE A 19 2.59 -2.08 -16.83
CA ILE A 19 2.03 -1.55 -15.59
C ILE A 19 3.14 -0.83 -14.85
N ALA A 20 2.95 0.47 -14.62
CA ALA A 20 3.92 1.27 -13.90
C ALA A 20 3.92 0.93 -12.39
N PRO A 21 5.07 0.98 -11.70
CA PRO A 21 5.16 0.70 -10.26
C PRO A 21 4.20 1.54 -9.42
N GLU A 22 3.95 2.79 -9.83
CA GLU A 22 3.06 3.71 -9.13
C GLU A 22 1.60 3.21 -9.12
N VAL A 23 1.20 2.41 -10.12
CA VAL A 23 -0.13 1.80 -10.16
C VAL A 23 -0.23 0.67 -9.13
N ILE A 24 0.84 -0.12 -8.96
CA ILE A 24 0.93 -1.17 -7.94
C ILE A 24 0.83 -0.53 -6.55
N GLU A 25 1.56 0.55 -6.30
CA GLU A 25 1.48 1.29 -5.02
C GLU A 25 0.04 1.74 -4.69
N VAL A 26 -0.71 2.23 -5.68
CA VAL A 26 -2.09 2.69 -5.49
C VAL A 26 -3.01 1.53 -5.14
N ILE A 27 -2.93 0.42 -5.90
CA ILE A 27 -3.77 -0.76 -5.65
C ILE A 27 -3.44 -1.35 -4.28
N THR A 28 -2.16 -1.46 -3.93
CA THR A 28 -1.71 -1.91 -2.61
C THR A 28 -2.24 -1.04 -1.49
N GLY A 29 -2.17 0.29 -1.64
CA GLY A 29 -2.67 1.21 -0.63
C GLY A 29 -4.18 1.09 -0.43
N LEU A 30 -4.94 0.91 -1.52
CA LEU A 30 -6.38 0.69 -1.46
C LEU A 30 -6.69 -0.65 -0.77
N ALA A 31 -6.07 -1.74 -1.20
CA ALA A 31 -6.28 -3.06 -0.61
C ALA A 31 -5.88 -3.10 0.89
N ALA A 32 -4.81 -2.39 1.27
CA ALA A 32 -4.42 -2.26 2.66
C ALA A 32 -5.48 -1.52 3.49
N SER A 33 -6.06 -0.45 2.95
CA SER A 33 -7.07 0.37 3.64
C SER A 33 -8.38 -0.36 3.97
N GLU A 34 -8.63 -1.50 3.33
CA GLU A 34 -9.79 -2.36 3.59
C GLU A 34 -9.59 -3.32 4.78
N ILE A 35 -8.39 -3.37 5.36
CA ILE A 35 -8.09 -4.30 6.46
C ILE A 35 -8.47 -3.70 7.81
N ASP A 36 -9.37 -4.39 8.51
CA ASP A 36 -9.70 -4.11 9.89
C ASP A 36 -8.46 -4.20 10.80
N GLY A 37 -8.27 -3.20 11.66
CA GLY A 37 -7.12 -3.10 12.56
C GLY A 37 -5.94 -2.29 11.99
N LEU A 38 -5.96 -1.94 10.70
CA LEU A 38 -5.10 -0.90 10.16
C LEU A 38 -5.68 0.47 10.53
N TYR A 39 -4.94 1.30 11.27
CA TYR A 39 -5.35 2.68 11.55
C TYR A 39 -5.00 3.60 10.37
N ALA A 40 -3.74 3.57 9.94
CA ALA A 40 -3.25 4.38 8.85
C ALA A 40 -1.97 3.78 8.25
N MET A 41 -1.64 4.15 7.03
CA MET A 41 -0.28 3.95 6.50
C MET A 41 0.54 5.22 6.67
N ARG A 42 1.86 5.08 6.77
CA ARG A 42 2.77 6.22 6.93
C ARG A 42 2.63 7.18 5.75
N GLY A 43 2.12 8.38 6.02
CA GLY A 43 1.88 9.43 5.02
C GLY A 43 0.51 9.38 4.34
N ASN A 44 -0.50 8.81 5.03
CA ASN A 44 -1.87 8.70 4.54
C ASN A 44 -2.48 10.04 4.06
N PHE A 45 -2.63 10.15 2.73
CA PHE A 45 -3.70 10.66 1.87
C PHE A 45 -4.65 11.82 2.25
N ALA A 46 -4.63 12.39 3.46
CA ALA A 46 -5.64 13.38 3.89
C ALA A 46 -5.28 14.86 3.61
N SER A 47 -4.09 15.17 3.09
CA SER A 47 -3.61 16.56 3.02
C SER A 47 -3.25 17.09 1.62
N GLY A 48 -3.76 16.50 0.52
CA GLY A 48 -3.20 16.87 -0.77
C GLY A 48 -3.98 16.54 -2.03
N VAL A 49 -5.29 16.83 -2.09
CA VAL A 49 -5.96 16.96 -3.40
C VAL A 49 -5.46 18.22 -4.15
N ALA A 50 -4.66 19.10 -3.52
CA ALA A 50 -4.42 20.45 -4.02
C ALA A 50 -3.02 20.79 -4.54
N GLU A 51 -1.95 20.03 -4.27
CA GLU A 51 -0.61 20.55 -4.56
C GLU A 51 0.37 19.55 -5.16
N ARG A 52 0.67 19.81 -6.44
CA ARG A 52 1.97 19.57 -7.09
C ARG A 52 2.17 18.19 -7.73
N PHE A 53 1.57 18.12 -8.92
CA PHE A 53 1.99 17.43 -10.14
C PHE A 53 3.49 17.54 -10.53
N GLY A 54 4.46 17.55 -9.60
CA GLY A 54 5.86 17.80 -10.02
C GLY A 54 7.02 17.50 -9.09
N LYS A 55 6.86 17.07 -7.83
CA LYS A 55 8.05 16.76 -6.98
C LYS A 55 7.81 15.59 -6.01
N LYS A 56 8.44 14.45 -6.34
CA LYS A 56 8.83 13.33 -5.47
C LYS A 56 7.71 12.72 -4.62
N ALA A 57 6.95 11.84 -5.27
CA ALA A 57 5.91 10.99 -4.69
C ALA A 57 6.47 9.86 -3.79
N HIS A 58 7.16 10.18 -2.69
CA HIS A 58 7.72 9.18 -1.76
C HIS A 58 7.13 9.27 -0.33
N SER A 59 5.85 9.61 -0.19
CA SER A 59 5.18 9.63 1.13
C SER A 59 4.02 8.64 1.26
N LYS A 60 3.93 7.61 0.42
CA LYS A 60 2.69 6.81 0.30
C LYS A 60 2.55 5.64 1.28
N GLY A 61 3.50 5.44 2.19
CA GLY A 61 3.48 4.30 3.13
C GLY A 61 3.62 2.93 2.45
N VAL A 62 3.72 2.90 1.13
CA VAL A 62 3.96 1.75 0.28
C VAL A 62 5.17 2.05 -0.58
N LYS A 63 6.09 1.11 -0.70
CA LYS A 63 7.22 1.16 -1.62
C LYS A 63 7.22 -0.13 -2.44
N VAL A 64 7.30 0.01 -3.75
CA VAL A 64 7.36 -1.13 -4.67
C VAL A 64 8.74 -1.16 -5.32
N GLU A 65 9.39 -2.32 -5.26
CA GLU A 65 10.66 -2.57 -5.92
C GLU A 65 10.51 -3.70 -6.94
N LEU A 66 10.96 -3.42 -8.17
CA LEU A 66 11.10 -4.40 -9.23
C LEU A 66 12.53 -4.94 -9.16
N THR A 67 12.66 -6.21 -8.84
CA THR A 67 13.94 -6.92 -8.81
C THR A 67 13.99 -7.97 -9.91
N GLU A 68 15.17 -8.54 -10.18
CA GLU A 68 15.31 -9.67 -11.10
C GLU A 68 14.52 -10.91 -10.62
N ASN A 69 14.28 -11.01 -9.31
CA ASN A 69 13.60 -12.13 -8.68
C ASN A 69 12.08 -11.96 -8.62
N GLY A 70 11.56 -10.74 -8.85
CA GLY A 70 10.14 -10.45 -8.78
C GLY A 70 9.82 -9.09 -8.17
N ILE A 71 8.55 -8.93 -7.80
CA ILE A 71 8.00 -7.71 -7.21
C ILE A 71 8.05 -7.82 -5.70
N VAL A 72 8.73 -6.88 -5.05
CA VAL A 72 8.82 -6.74 -3.60
C VAL A 72 8.05 -5.50 -3.17
N ILE A 73 7.22 -5.65 -2.13
CA ILE A 73 6.38 -4.56 -1.60
C ILE A 73 6.70 -4.35 -0.12
N ASP A 74 7.12 -3.13 0.25
CA ASP A 74 7.26 -2.71 1.63
C ASP A 74 6.08 -1.82 2.06
N LEU A 75 5.44 -2.19 3.16
CA LEU A 75 4.33 -1.48 3.77
C LEU A 75 4.76 -0.88 5.11
N TYR A 76 4.49 0.40 5.33
CA TYR A 76 4.74 1.09 6.59
C TYR A 76 3.40 1.45 7.23
N VAL A 77 3.01 0.69 8.25
CA VAL A 77 1.66 0.72 8.82
C VAL A 77 1.65 1.19 10.26
N ILE A 78 0.57 1.87 10.64
CA ILE A 78 0.18 2.20 12.00
C ILE A 78 -1.05 1.37 12.31
N LEU A 79 -0.98 0.51 13.32
CA LEU A 79 -2.06 -0.40 13.69
C LEU A 79 -2.85 0.13 14.88
N GLN A 80 -4.11 -0.28 15.02
CA GLN A 80 -4.92 0.05 16.19
C GLN A 80 -4.42 -0.66 17.44
N PHE A 81 -4.58 -0.05 18.61
CA PHE A 81 -4.29 -0.70 19.88
C PHE A 81 -5.24 -1.89 20.10
N GLY A 82 -4.71 -2.98 20.69
CA GLY A 82 -5.49 -4.17 21.03
C GLY A 82 -5.62 -5.20 19.90
N VAL A 83 -5.12 -4.92 18.69
CA VAL A 83 -5.10 -5.89 17.60
C VAL A 83 -3.89 -6.82 17.67
N SER A 84 -4.04 -8.04 17.15
CA SER A 84 -2.91 -8.96 16.99
C SER A 84 -2.08 -8.54 15.77
N ILE A 85 -0.88 -7.99 16.03
CA ILE A 85 0.03 -7.53 14.96
C ILE A 85 0.30 -8.62 13.91
N PRO A 86 0.67 -9.87 14.27
CA PRO A 86 0.93 -10.91 13.27
C PRO A 86 -0.32 -11.26 12.46
N HIS A 87 -1.49 -11.22 13.08
CA HIS A 87 -2.75 -11.51 12.41
C HIS A 87 -3.09 -10.44 11.38
N VAL A 88 -3.03 -9.16 11.76
CA VAL A 88 -3.29 -8.04 10.84
C VAL A 88 -2.25 -8.02 9.71
N ALA A 89 -0.98 -8.30 10.00
CA ALA A 89 0.06 -8.40 8.97
C ALA A 89 -0.25 -9.51 7.95
N GLN A 90 -0.69 -10.69 8.41
CA GLN A 90 -1.10 -11.78 7.51
C GLN A 90 -2.32 -11.41 6.66
N LEU A 91 -3.30 -10.72 7.24
CA LEU A 91 -4.47 -10.23 6.51
C LEU A 91 -4.06 -9.23 5.41
N LEU A 92 -3.20 -8.26 5.75
CA LEU A 92 -2.63 -7.31 4.79
C LEU A 92 -1.94 -8.03 3.64
N GLN A 93 -1.01 -8.94 3.94
CA GLN A 93 -0.28 -9.70 2.93
C GLN A 93 -1.21 -10.49 2.02
N THR A 94 -2.20 -11.18 2.59
CA THR A 94 -3.12 -12.03 1.84
C THR A 94 -4.04 -11.21 0.93
N ASN A 95 -4.65 -10.13 1.46
CA ASN A 95 -5.53 -9.27 0.68
C ASN A 95 -4.78 -8.58 -0.45
N ILE A 96 -3.62 -7.97 -0.15
CA ILE A 96 -2.83 -7.25 -1.16
C ILE A 96 -2.39 -8.20 -2.29
N ARG A 97 -1.91 -9.40 -1.94
CA ARG A 97 -1.52 -10.41 -2.94
C ARG A 97 -2.68 -10.83 -3.82
N GLN A 98 -3.84 -11.12 -3.23
CA GLN A 98 -5.03 -11.53 -3.97
C GLN A 98 -5.53 -10.41 -4.88
N THR A 99 -5.61 -9.18 -4.38
CA THR A 99 -6.09 -8.02 -5.14
C THR A 99 -5.19 -7.69 -6.32
N LEU A 100 -3.87 -7.65 -6.11
CA LEU A 100 -2.92 -7.43 -7.20
C LEU A 100 -2.97 -8.55 -8.24
N LYS A 101 -3.03 -9.81 -7.81
CA LYS A 101 -3.14 -10.94 -8.74
C LYS A 101 -4.40 -10.86 -9.59
N ASN A 102 -5.54 -10.54 -8.97
CA ASN A 102 -6.82 -10.45 -9.67
C ASN A 102 -6.88 -9.29 -10.67
N MET A 103 -6.30 -8.13 -10.34
CA MET A 103 -6.37 -6.94 -11.19
C MET A 103 -5.32 -6.92 -12.30
N THR A 104 -4.13 -7.47 -12.03
CA THR A 104 -2.95 -7.29 -12.89
C THR A 104 -2.36 -8.59 -13.42
N ALA A 105 -2.84 -9.73 -12.94
CA ALA A 105 -2.26 -11.06 -13.18
C ALA A 105 -0.79 -11.22 -12.72
N LEU A 106 -0.21 -10.22 -12.04
CA LEU A 106 1.15 -10.26 -11.51
C LEU A 106 1.26 -11.18 -10.29
N GLU A 107 2.36 -11.92 -10.20
CA GLU A 107 2.76 -12.66 -8.99
C GLU A 107 3.66 -11.77 -8.14
N ILE A 108 3.34 -11.66 -6.85
CA ILE A 108 4.12 -10.88 -5.88
C ILE A 108 4.99 -11.84 -5.09
N ASP A 109 6.30 -11.60 -5.09
CA ASP A 109 7.29 -12.44 -4.44
C ASP A 109 7.18 -12.24 -2.91
N GLU A 110 7.43 -11.00 -2.47
CA GLU A 110 7.48 -10.63 -1.06
C GLU A 110 6.60 -9.43 -0.74
N ILE A 111 5.93 -9.50 0.41
CA ILE A 111 5.21 -8.37 1.01
C ILE A 111 5.69 -8.22 2.45
N ASN A 112 6.46 -7.18 2.69
CA ASN A 112 7.08 -6.86 3.96
C ASN A 112 6.22 -5.83 4.71
N VAL A 113 5.75 -6.19 5.91
CA VAL A 113 4.93 -5.31 6.74
C VAL A 113 5.77 -4.74 7.88
N HIS A 114 6.06 -3.45 7.79
CA HIS A 114 6.78 -2.66 8.79
C HIS A 114 5.79 -1.92 9.67
N VAL A 115 5.61 -2.38 10.90
CA VAL A 115 4.76 -1.69 11.88
C VAL A 115 5.56 -0.55 12.49
N VAL A 116 5.21 0.69 12.13
CA VAL A 116 5.92 1.90 12.55
C VAL A 116 5.27 2.63 13.73
N GLY A 117 4.06 2.21 14.13
CA GLY A 117 3.36 2.79 15.26
C GLY A 117 2.11 2.02 15.66
N ILE A 118 1.59 2.35 16.84
CA ILE A 118 0.30 1.89 17.35
C ILE A 118 -0.52 3.12 17.71
N GLN A 119 -1.72 3.23 17.15
CA GLN A 119 -2.69 4.24 17.54
C GLN A 119 -3.44 3.77 18.78
N MET A 120 -3.39 4.57 19.84
CA MET A 120 -4.24 4.39 21.00
C MET A 120 -5.43 5.33 20.85
N ASP A 121 -6.65 4.82 21.00
CA ASP A 121 -7.81 5.68 21.12
C ASP A 121 -7.72 6.37 22.49
N SER A 122 -7.30 7.63 22.52
CA SER A 122 -7.38 8.44 23.73
C SER A 122 -8.86 8.65 24.05
N PRO A 123 -9.31 8.42 25.30
CA PRO A 123 -10.70 8.66 25.70
C PRO A 123 -11.18 10.13 25.65
N GLU A 124 -10.45 11.06 25.02
CA GLU A 124 -10.67 12.51 25.11
C GLU A 124 -11.38 13.16 23.91
N GLU A 125 -11.82 12.40 22.89
CA GLU A 125 -12.59 12.97 21.76
C GLU A 125 -14.11 12.66 21.80
N ALA A 126 -14.62 12.14 22.92
CA ALA A 126 -16.06 11.93 23.12
C ALA A 126 -16.77 13.08 23.89
N THR A 127 -16.06 14.13 24.34
CA THR A 127 -16.66 15.25 25.09
C THR A 127 -16.38 16.59 24.43
N GLY A 128 -17.21 16.97 23.45
CA GLY A 128 -17.02 18.23 22.74
C GLY A 128 -18.20 18.73 21.91
N LYS A 129 -19.45 18.37 22.25
CA LYS A 129 -20.65 19.06 21.75
C LYS A 129 -21.71 19.15 22.87
N THR A 130 -21.42 19.93 23.89
CA THR A 130 -22.45 20.56 24.73
C THR A 130 -22.15 22.05 24.84
N ASN A 131 -23.23 22.84 24.75
CA ASN A 131 -23.35 24.31 24.77
C ASN A 131 -23.13 25.01 23.42
N SER A 132 -24.05 25.82 22.88
CA SER A 132 -25.25 26.48 23.43
C SER A 132 -26.24 26.82 22.31
#